data_AF-A0AAX2H911-F1
#
_entry.id   AF-A0AAX2H911-F1
#
_cell.length_a   1.000
_cell.length_b   1.000
_cell.length_c   1.000
_cell.angle_alpha   90.00
_cell.angle_beta   90.00
_cell.angle_gamma   90.00
#
_symmetry.space_group_name_H-M   'P 1'
#
loop_
_entity.id
_entity.type
_entity.pdbx_description
1 polymer ?
#
loop_
_entity_poly.entity_id
_entity_poly.type
_entity_poly.pdbx_seq_one_letter_code
_entity_poly.pdbx_strand_id
1 'polypeptide(L)'
;MNTGIIPFHYEGQAVSFNSDGWINATEVAARYGKKPIKWLELASTKNYMAALSRHLGFDVRNSDFKMVEASRVRGRAGTWLHPKLAVAFARWLDDDFAVWADLHIDALLRGELNEKQQFDRACKALNDAQSIASLSGKELSKFRWKKPKLVHDVDYWRDQLQLTLGLDAA
;
A
#
# COMPACT_ATOMS: atom_id res chain seq x y z
N MET A 1 13.77 8.87 -4.47
CA MET A 1 12.38 9.33 -4.33
C MET A 1 11.63 8.21 -3.62
N ASN A 2 11.33 8.39 -2.34
CA ASN A 2 10.63 7.39 -1.53
C ASN A 2 9.14 7.67 -1.69
N THR A 3 8.52 7.06 -2.71
CA THR A 3 7.08 7.18 -2.96
C THR A 3 6.35 6.52 -1.80
N GLY A 4 5.67 7.35 -1.01
CA GLY A 4 5.12 7.04 0.31
C GLY A 4 4.04 5.97 0.27
N ILE A 5 4.46 4.72 0.30
CA ILE A 5 3.65 3.61 0.75
C ILE A 5 4.02 3.44 2.21
N ILE A 6 3.07 3.69 3.10
CA ILE A 6 3.25 3.37 4.50
C ILE A 6 3.14 1.84 4.58
N PRO A 7 4.23 1.13 4.94
CA PRO A 7 4.16 -0.31 5.08
C PRO A 7 3.22 -0.63 6.24
N PHE A 8 2.14 -1.34 5.94
CA PHE A 8 1.26 -1.91 6.95
C PHE A 8 1.94 -3.14 7.53
N HIS A 9 2.00 -3.25 8.86
CA HIS A 9 2.61 -4.38 9.53
C HIS A 9 1.52 -5.30 10.04
N TYR A 10 1.62 -6.58 9.68
CA TYR A 10 0.84 -7.65 10.26
C TYR A 10 1.80 -8.56 11.04
N GLU A 11 1.54 -8.77 12.34
CA GLU A 11 2.41 -9.57 13.22
C GLU A 11 3.89 -9.13 13.20
N GLY A 12 4.13 -7.82 13.19
CA GLY A 12 5.49 -7.26 13.15
C GLY A 12 6.19 -7.39 11.79
N GLN A 13 5.51 -7.88 10.76
CA GLN A 13 6.06 -8.02 9.40
C GLN A 13 5.35 -7.11 8.41
N ALA A 14 6.13 -6.29 7.71
CA ALA A 14 5.62 -5.40 6.68
C ALA A 14 5.00 -6.19 5.51
N VAL A 15 3.83 -5.74 5.05
CA VAL A 15 3.25 -6.17 3.78
C VAL A 15 3.81 -5.28 2.67
N SER A 16 4.58 -5.88 1.77
CA SER A 16 5.28 -5.17 0.70
C SER A 16 4.39 -4.83 -0.49
N PHE A 17 4.32 -3.55 -0.85
CA PHE A 17 3.66 -3.04 -2.05
C PHE A 17 4.64 -2.29 -2.96
N ASN A 18 4.39 -2.28 -4.27
CA ASN A 18 5.09 -1.41 -5.21
C ASN A 18 4.44 -0.02 -5.28
N SER A 19 5.07 0.93 -6.00
CA SER A 19 4.58 2.31 -6.19
C SER A 19 3.14 2.43 -6.67
N ASP A 20 2.64 1.42 -7.38
CA ASP A 20 1.30 1.38 -7.96
C ASP A 20 0.30 0.64 -7.05
N GLY A 21 0.72 0.28 -5.84
CA GLY A 21 -0.09 -0.42 -4.83
C GLY A 21 -0.25 -1.91 -5.07
N TRP A 22 0.54 -2.53 -5.96
CA TRP A 22 0.50 -3.98 -6.17
C TRP A 22 1.20 -4.70 -5.04
N ILE A 23 0.59 -5.81 -4.60
CA ILE A 23 1.10 -6.62 -3.51
C ILE A 23 2.05 -7.71 -4.04
N ASN A 24 3.18 -7.91 -3.37
CA ASN A 24 4.08 -9.03 -3.65
C ASN A 24 3.50 -10.33 -3.06
N ALA A 25 2.67 -11.04 -3.83
CA ALA A 25 1.99 -12.24 -3.35
C ALA A 25 2.96 -13.38 -3.03
N THR A 26 4.10 -13.48 -3.72
CA THR A 26 5.10 -14.51 -3.43
C THR A 26 5.68 -14.35 -2.02
N GLU A 27 6.06 -13.13 -1.67
CA GLU A 27 6.59 -12.80 -0.34
C GLU A 27 5.53 -13.02 0.75
N VAL A 28 4.32 -12.52 0.54
CA VAL A 28 3.22 -12.64 1.50
C VAL A 28 2.81 -14.10 1.72
N ALA A 29 2.71 -14.90 0.66
CA ALA A 29 2.31 -16.31 0.76
C ALA A 29 3.38 -17.22 1.36
N ALA A 30 4.66 -16.88 1.18
CA ALA A 30 5.77 -17.65 1.74
C ALA A 30 5.68 -17.74 3.28
N ARG A 31 5.14 -16.70 3.93
CA ARG A 31 4.89 -16.67 5.39
C ARG A 31 3.94 -17.76 5.87
N TYR A 32 2.99 -18.14 5.02
CA TYR A 32 1.99 -19.16 5.30
C TYR A 32 2.34 -20.53 4.69
N GLY A 33 3.57 -20.69 4.17
CA GLY A 33 3.98 -21.90 3.45
C GLY A 33 3.20 -22.16 2.16
N LYS A 34 2.52 -21.13 1.63
CA LYS A 34 1.63 -21.22 0.47
C LYS A 34 2.31 -20.67 -0.79
N LYS A 35 1.80 -21.07 -1.97
CA LYS A 35 2.27 -20.57 -3.27
C LYS A 35 1.13 -19.84 -3.99
N PRO A 36 1.32 -18.59 -4.45
CA PRO A 36 0.25 -17.82 -5.11
C PRO A 36 -0.39 -18.53 -6.30
N ILE A 37 0.39 -19.33 -7.04
CA ILE A 37 -0.12 -20.12 -8.16
C ILE A 37 -1.27 -21.06 -7.75
N LYS A 38 -1.25 -21.60 -6.53
CA LYS A 38 -2.31 -22.49 -6.02
C LYS A 38 -3.62 -21.77 -5.80
N TRP A 39 -3.58 -20.50 -5.40
CA TRP A 39 -4.76 -19.66 -5.32
C TRP A 39 -5.30 -19.30 -6.71
N LEU A 40 -4.41 -18.95 -7.65
CA LEU A 40 -4.77 -18.60 -9.02
C LEU A 40 -5.36 -19.79 -9.81
N GLU A 41 -5.03 -21.03 -9.43
CA GLU A 41 -5.57 -22.25 -10.03
C GLU A 41 -7.05 -22.49 -9.66
N LEU A 42 -7.53 -21.97 -8.51
CA LEU A 42 -8.88 -22.19 -8.00
C LEU A 42 -9.95 -21.65 -8.94
N ALA A 43 -11.02 -22.42 -9.11
CA ALA A 43 -12.19 -22.00 -9.88
C ALA A 43 -12.85 -20.75 -9.29
N SER A 44 -12.94 -20.67 -7.96
CA SER A 44 -13.47 -19.50 -7.24
C SER A 44 -12.66 -18.23 -7.54
N THR A 45 -11.32 -18.31 -7.53
CA THR A 45 -10.44 -17.17 -7.85
C THR A 45 -10.62 -16.71 -9.29
N LYS A 46 -10.66 -17.64 -10.25
CA LYS A 46 -10.91 -17.33 -11.67
C LYS A 46 -12.27 -16.65 -11.86
N ASN A 47 -13.31 -17.17 -11.22
CA ASN A 47 -14.66 -16.60 -11.24
C ASN A 47 -14.69 -15.20 -10.62
N TYR A 48 -14.00 -15.01 -9.49
CA TYR A 48 -13.87 -13.72 -8.83
C TYR A 48 -13.16 -12.68 -9.70
N MET A 49 -12.02 -13.05 -10.31
CA MET A 49 -11.30 -12.18 -11.24
C MET A 49 -12.16 -11.80 -12.44
N ALA A 50 -12.90 -12.75 -13.03
CA ALA A 50 -13.82 -12.47 -14.12
C ALA A 50 -14.95 -11.51 -13.70
N ALA A 51 -15.53 -11.71 -12.51
CA ALA A 51 -16.54 -10.79 -11.97
C ALA A 51 -15.97 -9.39 -11.72
N LEU A 52 -14.78 -9.31 -11.13
CA LEU A 52 -14.10 -8.04 -10.86
C LEU A 52 -13.81 -7.27 -12.15
N SER A 53 -13.32 -7.93 -13.20
CA SER A 53 -13.10 -7.31 -14.51
C SER A 53 -14.39 -6.72 -15.09
N ARG A 54 -15.50 -7.45 -15.02
CA ARG A 54 -16.82 -6.95 -15.48
C ARG A 54 -17.25 -5.69 -14.73
N HIS A 55 -17.15 -5.69 -13.40
CA HIS A 55 -17.61 -4.57 -12.58
C HIS A 55 -16.73 -3.31 -12.68
N LEU A 56 -15.47 -3.46 -13.06
CA LEU A 56 -14.58 -2.32 -13.29
C LEU A 56 -14.71 -1.73 -14.71
N GLY A 57 -15.61 -2.26 -15.54
CA GLY A 57 -15.85 -1.75 -16.89
C GLY A 57 -14.75 -2.10 -17.89
N PHE A 58 -13.92 -3.11 -17.60
CA PHE A 58 -12.93 -3.57 -18.55
C PHE A 58 -13.60 -4.48 -19.58
N ASP A 59 -13.52 -4.08 -20.83
CA ASP A 59 -13.96 -4.91 -21.95
C ASP A 59 -13.04 -6.14 -22.03
N VAL A 60 -13.64 -7.33 -22.04
CA VAL A 60 -12.92 -8.62 -22.12
C VAL A 60 -12.05 -8.71 -23.39
N ARG A 61 -12.30 -7.83 -24.36
CA ARG A 61 -11.52 -7.68 -25.59
C ARG A 61 -10.20 -6.92 -25.44
N ASN A 62 -10.04 -6.09 -24.42
CA ASN A 62 -8.80 -5.38 -24.15
C ASN A 62 -7.93 -6.20 -23.20
N SER A 63 -6.81 -6.72 -23.73
CA SER A 63 -5.77 -7.48 -23.02
C SER A 63 -5.03 -6.69 -21.92
N ASP A 64 -5.40 -5.43 -21.69
CA ASP A 64 -4.58 -4.47 -20.97
C ASP A 64 -4.79 -4.52 -19.45
N PHE A 65 -5.89 -5.13 -18.96
CA PHE A 65 -6.08 -5.28 -17.52
C PHE A 65 -5.38 -6.53 -16.99
N LYS A 66 -4.05 -6.43 -16.88
CA LYS A 66 -3.23 -7.45 -16.24
C LYS A 66 -3.47 -7.38 -14.73
N MET A 67 -4.18 -8.35 -14.17
CA MET A 67 -4.44 -8.43 -12.72
C MET A 67 -3.32 -9.14 -11.94
N VAL A 68 -2.46 -9.86 -12.66
CA VAL A 68 -1.38 -10.68 -12.14
C VAL A 68 -0.14 -10.46 -12.97
N GLU A 69 0.96 -10.11 -12.32
CA GLU A 69 2.25 -9.90 -12.96
C GLU A 69 3.30 -10.84 -12.40
N ALA A 70 3.88 -11.66 -13.26
CA ALA A 70 5.11 -12.36 -12.92
C ALA A 70 6.30 -11.48 -13.29
N SER A 71 7.11 -11.12 -12.31
CA SER A 71 8.38 -10.44 -12.53
C SER A 71 9.54 -11.37 -12.20
N ARG A 72 10.57 -11.35 -13.04
CA ARG A 72 11.84 -12.08 -12.84
C ARG A 72 13.02 -11.13 -12.57
N VAL A 73 12.74 -9.82 -12.47
CA VAL A 73 13.77 -8.80 -12.25
C VAL A 73 14.33 -8.95 -10.85
N ARG A 74 15.67 -8.92 -10.71
CA ARG A 74 16.37 -9.01 -9.42
C ARG A 74 15.87 -7.90 -8.49
N GLY A 75 15.39 -8.29 -7.30
CA GLY A 75 14.79 -7.36 -6.32
C GLY A 75 13.30 -7.05 -6.53
N ARG A 76 12.68 -7.51 -7.62
CA ARG A 76 11.23 -7.46 -7.86
C ARG A 76 10.68 -8.83 -8.27
N ALA A 77 11.41 -9.89 -7.97
CA ALA A 77 11.07 -11.24 -8.41
C ALA A 77 9.86 -11.76 -7.61
N GLY A 78 8.85 -12.27 -8.30
CA GLY A 78 7.64 -12.78 -7.67
C GLY A 78 6.40 -12.61 -8.52
N THR A 79 5.29 -13.11 -7.98
CA THR A 79 3.93 -12.86 -8.46
C THR A 79 3.40 -11.63 -7.76
N TRP A 80 3.06 -10.62 -8.53
CA TRP A 80 2.46 -9.38 -8.10
C TRP A 80 0.97 -9.41 -8.41
N LEU A 81 0.13 -9.04 -7.44
CA LEU A 81 -1.30 -8.97 -7.62
C LEU A 81 -1.77 -7.51 -7.59
N HIS A 82 -2.71 -7.22 -8.47
CA HIS A 82 -3.39 -5.93 -8.50
C HIS A 82 -4.05 -5.64 -7.13
N PRO A 83 -4.04 -4.41 -6.60
CA PRO A 83 -4.52 -4.10 -5.24
C PRO A 83 -5.96 -4.56 -4.96
N LYS A 84 -6.84 -4.52 -5.96
CA LYS A 84 -8.23 -5.02 -5.84
C LYS A 84 -8.35 -6.54 -5.59
N LEU A 85 -7.26 -7.30 -5.71
CA LEU A 85 -7.20 -8.72 -5.37
C LEU A 85 -6.69 -8.97 -3.94
N ALA A 86 -6.14 -7.96 -3.25
CA ALA A 86 -5.41 -8.14 -2.01
C ALA A 86 -6.26 -8.81 -0.90
N VAL A 87 -7.50 -8.34 -0.69
CA VAL A 87 -8.39 -8.88 0.35
C VAL A 87 -8.83 -10.31 0.03
N ALA A 88 -9.19 -10.58 -1.22
CA ALA A 88 -9.56 -11.93 -1.65
C ALA A 88 -8.39 -12.93 -1.51
N PHE A 89 -7.17 -12.44 -1.73
CA PHE A 89 -5.95 -13.22 -1.52
C PHE A 89 -5.68 -13.45 -0.02
N ALA A 90 -5.85 -12.43 0.82
CA ALA A 90 -5.72 -12.56 2.27
C ALA A 90 -6.64 -13.64 2.84
N ARG A 91 -7.93 -13.64 2.44
CA ARG A 91 -8.92 -14.66 2.83
C ARG A 91 -8.54 -16.10 2.47
N TRP A 92 -7.71 -16.29 1.45
CA TRP A 92 -7.23 -17.63 1.10
C TRP A 92 -5.97 -18.02 1.88
N LEU A 93 -5.16 -17.02 2.27
CA LEU A 93 -3.92 -17.26 2.99
C LEU A 93 -4.18 -17.67 4.43
N ASP A 94 -5.03 -16.95 5.13
CA ASP A 94 -5.31 -17.17 6.55
C ASP A 94 -6.53 -16.35 6.98
N ASP A 95 -7.34 -16.87 7.90
CA ASP A 95 -8.59 -16.23 8.32
C ASP A 95 -8.31 -14.98 9.17
N ASP A 96 -7.34 -15.03 10.09
CA ASP A 96 -6.99 -13.90 10.96
C ASP A 96 -6.37 -12.76 10.14
N PHE A 97 -5.52 -13.11 9.16
CA PHE A 97 -4.98 -12.13 8.22
C PHE A 97 -6.08 -11.46 7.38
N ALA A 98 -7.13 -12.19 7.03
CA ALA A 98 -8.27 -11.64 6.31
C ALA A 98 -9.08 -10.67 7.17
N VAL A 99 -9.36 -11.06 8.43
CA VAL A 99 -10.04 -10.20 9.40
C VAL A 99 -9.25 -8.91 9.62
N TRP A 100 -7.93 -9.01 9.81
CA TRP A 100 -7.07 -7.84 9.94
C TRP A 100 -7.16 -6.89 8.74
N ALA A 101 -7.15 -7.42 7.52
CA ALA A 101 -7.29 -6.61 6.30
C ALA A 101 -8.68 -5.94 6.22
N ASP A 102 -9.75 -6.65 6.59
CA ASP A 102 -11.10 -6.11 6.61
C ASP A 102 -11.26 -5.01 7.69
N LEU A 103 -10.66 -5.19 8.88
CA LEU A 103 -10.62 -4.17 9.94
C LEU A 103 -9.85 -2.91 9.52
N HIS A 104 -8.74 -3.08 8.81
CA HIS A 104 -8.00 -1.95 8.24
C HIS A 104 -8.83 -1.14 7.23
N ILE A 105 -9.62 -1.83 6.41
CA ILE A 105 -10.53 -1.18 5.47
C ILE A 105 -11.63 -0.45 6.24
N ASP A 106 -12.20 -1.06 7.28
CA ASP A 106 -13.23 -0.46 8.12
C ASP A 106 -12.72 0.80 8.84
N ALA A 107 -11.52 0.77 9.43
CA ALA A 107 -10.85 1.93 10.02
C ALA A 107 -10.70 3.09 9.01
N LEU A 108 -10.25 2.79 7.80
CA LEU A 108 -10.15 3.76 6.71
C LEU A 108 -11.51 4.35 6.31
N LEU A 109 -12.57 3.54 6.31
CA LEU A 109 -13.94 3.97 5.97
C LEU A 109 -14.58 4.81 7.06
N ARG A 110 -14.30 4.53 8.34
CA ARG A 110 -14.88 5.23 9.50
C ARG A 110 -14.33 6.62 9.76
N GLY A 111 -13.31 7.04 9.02
CA GLY A 111 -12.79 8.39 9.16
C GLY A 111 -11.69 8.55 10.21
N GLU A 112 -10.99 7.47 10.57
CA GLU A 112 -9.59 7.57 11.06
C GLU A 112 -8.64 8.21 10.01
N LEU A 113 -9.21 8.61 8.87
CA LEU A 113 -8.73 9.61 7.92
C LEU A 113 -8.16 10.90 8.53
N ASN A 114 -8.40 11.24 9.80
CA ASN A 114 -7.78 12.44 10.39
C ASN A 114 -6.25 12.34 10.39
N GLU A 115 -5.65 11.25 10.87
CA GLU A 115 -4.18 11.14 10.84
C GLU A 115 -3.67 11.00 9.42
N LYS A 116 -4.38 10.27 8.55
CA LYS A 116 -3.98 10.13 7.13
C LYS A 116 -4.01 11.48 6.42
N GLN A 117 -5.07 12.26 6.59
CA GLN A 117 -5.18 13.60 6.02
C GLN A 117 -4.11 14.53 6.60
N GLN A 118 -3.78 14.41 7.89
CA GLN A 118 -2.72 15.20 8.52
C GLN A 118 -1.33 14.80 8.00
N PHE A 119 -1.06 13.51 7.81
CA PHE A 119 0.15 12.99 7.19
C PHE A 119 0.30 13.47 5.74
N ASP A 120 -0.76 13.36 4.93
CA ASP A 120 -0.78 13.82 3.55
C ASP A 120 -0.54 15.35 3.47
N ARG A 121 -1.14 16.12 4.39
CA ARG A 121 -0.90 17.57 4.52
C ARG A 121 0.54 17.87 4.89
N ALA A 122 1.13 17.14 5.83
CA ALA A 122 2.53 17.33 6.24
C ALA A 122 3.50 17.01 5.09
N CYS A 123 3.26 15.91 4.36
CA CYS A 123 4.05 15.53 3.19
C CYS A 123 3.96 16.59 2.08
N LYS A 124 2.74 17.08 1.81
CA LYS A 124 2.53 18.16 0.84
C LYS A 124 3.26 19.43 1.26
N ALA A 125 3.17 19.85 2.53
CA ALA A 125 3.86 21.03 3.03
C ALA A 125 5.39 20.93 2.89
N LEU A 126 5.97 19.76 3.15
CA LEU A 126 7.40 19.51 2.96
C LEU A 126 7.80 19.58 1.47
N ASN A 127 7.02 18.96 0.58
CA ASN A 127 7.29 18.98 -0.86
C ASN A 127 7.14 20.38 -1.46
N ASP A 128 6.08 21.11 -1.10
CA ASP A 128 5.86 22.49 -1.52
C ASP A 128 7.02 23.38 -1.06
N ALA A 129 7.47 23.23 0.20
CA ALA A 129 8.60 23.97 0.73
C ALA A 129 9.93 23.63 0.00
N GLN A 130 10.14 22.36 -0.36
CA GLN A 130 11.31 21.95 -1.17
C GLN A 130 11.27 22.51 -2.59
N SER A 131 10.08 22.54 -3.21
CA SER A 131 9.86 23.13 -4.53
C SER A 131 10.19 24.63 -4.51
N ILE A 132 9.64 25.36 -3.53
CA ILE A 132 9.91 26.80 -3.35
C ILE A 132 11.39 27.06 -3.07
N ALA A 133 12.03 26.24 -2.24
CA ALA A 133 13.45 26.37 -1.95
C ALA A 133 14.28 26.24 -3.22
N SER A 134 13.91 25.35 -4.13
CA SER A 134 14.65 25.08 -5.37
C SER A 134 14.60 26.24 -6.38
N LEU A 135 13.72 27.23 -6.20
CA LEU A 135 13.58 28.38 -7.11
C LEU A 135 14.72 29.41 -6.99
N SER A 136 15.36 29.55 -5.81
CA SER A 136 16.47 30.50 -5.65
C SER A 136 17.34 30.24 -4.42
N GLY A 137 18.59 30.73 -4.44
CA GLY A 137 19.52 30.66 -3.31
C GLY A 137 19.02 31.34 -2.02
N LYS A 138 18.21 32.40 -2.16
CA LYS A 138 17.59 33.10 -1.02
C LYS A 138 16.54 32.21 -0.34
N GLU A 139 15.72 31.50 -1.12
CA GLU A 139 14.72 30.57 -0.60
C GLU A 139 15.35 29.30 -0.02
N LEU A 140 16.46 28.80 -0.59
CA LEU A 140 17.27 27.73 0.01
C LEU A 140 17.76 28.09 1.43
N SER A 141 18.26 29.31 1.62
CA SER A 141 18.73 29.79 2.93
C SER A 141 17.61 29.83 3.97
N LYS A 142 16.42 30.31 3.57
CA LYS A 142 15.23 30.32 4.45
C LYS A 142 14.72 28.90 4.76
N PHE A 143 14.72 28.02 3.77
CA PHE A 143 14.26 26.64 3.92
C PHE A 143 15.13 25.85 4.89
N ARG A 144 16.45 26.11 4.93
CA ARG A 144 17.39 25.43 5.85
C ARG A 144 16.91 25.43 7.31
N TRP A 145 16.31 26.53 7.77
CA TRP A 145 15.81 26.68 9.14
C TRP A 145 14.43 26.08 9.36
N LYS A 146 13.59 26.03 8.31
CA LYS A 146 12.22 25.46 8.39
C LYS A 146 12.19 23.95 8.17
N LYS A 147 13.17 23.40 7.44
CA LYS A 147 13.26 21.99 7.07
C LYS A 147 13.18 21.03 8.27
N PRO A 148 13.88 21.23 9.40
CA PRO A 148 13.83 20.28 10.52
C PRO A 148 12.42 20.11 11.08
N LYS A 149 11.66 21.20 11.21
CA LYS A 149 10.27 21.15 11.69
C LYS A 149 9.36 20.41 10.72
N LEU A 150 9.45 20.70 9.42
CA LEU A 150 8.63 20.03 8.41
C LEU A 150 8.92 18.52 8.32
N VAL A 151 10.19 18.13 8.48
CA VAL A 151 10.57 16.70 8.54
C VAL A 151 10.01 16.05 9.80
N HIS A 152 10.17 16.69 10.96
CA HIS A 152 9.60 16.21 12.22
C HIS A 152 8.07 16.08 12.16
N ASP A 153 7.36 17.04 11.56
CA ASP A 153 5.90 16.98 11.42
C ASP A 153 5.48 15.78 10.54
N VAL A 154 6.22 15.48 9.47
CA VAL A 154 5.98 14.28 8.64
C VAL A 154 6.24 13.00 9.43
N ASP A 155 7.34 12.94 10.18
CA ASP A 155 7.70 11.79 11.00
C ASP A 155 6.65 11.54 12.10
N TYR A 156 6.21 12.59 12.79
CA TYR A 156 5.19 12.52 13.83
C TYR A 156 3.87 11.95 13.30
N TRP A 157 3.36 12.49 12.18
CA TRP A 157 2.09 12.03 11.64
C TRP A 157 2.18 10.63 11.03
N ARG A 158 3.35 10.23 10.53
CA ARG A 158 3.61 8.84 10.12
C ARG A 158 3.48 7.90 11.30
N ASP A 159 4.10 8.24 12.41
CA ASP A 159 4.12 7.39 13.61
C ASP A 159 2.73 7.31 14.24
N GLN A 160 1.99 8.43 14.30
CA GLN A 160 0.59 8.44 14.73
C GLN A 160 -0.30 7.58 13.82
N LEU A 161 -0.16 7.72 12.50
CA LEU A 161 -0.91 6.92 11.54
C LEU A 161 -0.59 5.43 11.62
N GLN A 162 0.65 5.06 11.98
CA GLN A 162 1.02 3.67 12.25
C GLN A 162 0.44 3.13 13.55
N LEU A 163 0.26 3.99 14.57
CA LEU A 163 -0.38 3.61 15.83
C LEU A 163 -1.89 3.41 15.67
N THR A 164 -2.57 4.26 14.91
CA THR A 164 -4.01 4.11 14.66
C THR A 164 -4.35 3.00 13.70
N LEU A 165 -3.59 2.87 12.61
CA LEU A 165 -3.70 1.67 11.76
C LEU A 165 -3.16 0.41 12.48
N GLY A 166 -2.47 0.57 13.61
CA GLY A 166 -1.96 -0.48 14.48
C GLY A 166 -2.81 -0.76 15.73
N LEU A 167 -4.03 -0.22 15.83
CA LEU A 167 -5.02 -0.58 16.87
C LEU A 167 -5.47 -2.03 16.64
N ASP A 168 -5.17 -3.06 17.41
CA ASP A 168 -4.45 -3.21 18.67
C ASP A 168 -3.40 -4.32 18.47
N ALA A 169 -2.17 -4.14 18.95
CA ALA A 169 -1.29 -5.29 19.21
C ALA A 169 -1.80 -6.03 20.46
N ALA A 170 -2.98 -6.63 20.37
CA ALA A 170 -3.56 -7.59 21.31
C ALA A 170 -4.73 -8.35 20.66
#